data_AF-A0AAE1C5K4-F1
#
_entry.id   AF-A0AAE1C5K4-F1
#
_cell.length_a   1.000
_cell.length_b   1.000
_cell.length_c   1.000
_cell.angle_alpha   90.00
_cell.angle_beta   90.00
_cell.angle_gamma   90.00
#
_symmetry.space_group_name_H-M   'P 1'
#
loop_
_entity.id
_entity.type
_entity.pdbx_description
1 polymer ?
#
loop_
_entity_poly.entity_id
_entity_poly.type
_entity_poly.pdbx_seq_one_letter_code
_entity_poly.pdbx_strand_id
1 'polypeptide(L)'
;MKLIVCIMVTSLYINRKRSYSIWPSNQDKPGLKRVSSSDALLRHQHSVPRYVDPIDFPATEVPGAGQRCCRKATPTSQSLARFQDHIHSRVMQKYPFLIEMFYWALNYVAYALTKEIAAAIYNKKGHAVTKMAQRNGINILELEHNTFLSFIFHIFLSWYYWAAPSHSTFAIARRTMTLGDFSAFIIFCFYFCMPPRLLPKRFGFKDTVRQDHAESVWVGGANVNQLAAMPSLHFTYAFVIGCTFLYHSGLMQRLRGQSFLGRSVVGMPGFLLAAILYPMLVLTVIVATANHYWLDAAVATISVTLAFAYNRLWCFLLPAERVLCWILRVQKPVPTTGQWRECEAEEYQRRKIAVAELTA
;
A
#
# COMPACT_ATOMS: atom_id res chain seq x y z
N MET A 1 6.80 7.46 16.75
CA MET A 1 6.37 8.59 15.87
C MET A 1 7.48 9.21 15.01
N LYS A 2 8.61 9.68 15.59
CA LYS A 2 9.65 10.43 14.83
C LYS A 2 10.25 9.66 13.64
N LEU A 3 10.50 8.35 13.77
CA LEU A 3 11.12 7.54 12.70
C LEU A 3 10.22 7.35 11.47
N ILE A 4 8.92 7.04 11.67
CA ILE A 4 7.97 6.81 10.57
C ILE A 4 7.82 8.09 9.75
N VAL A 5 7.70 9.25 10.41
CA VAL A 5 7.64 10.54 9.73
C VAL A 5 8.91 10.78 8.91
N CYS A 6 10.09 10.49 9.46
CA CYS A 6 11.34 10.59 8.70
C CYS A 6 11.35 9.68 7.46
N ILE A 7 10.89 8.43 7.57
CA ILE A 7 10.81 7.49 6.44
C ILE A 7 9.84 8.02 5.39
N MET A 8 8.65 8.48 5.79
CA MET A 8 7.65 9.04 4.88
C MET A 8 8.17 10.29 4.16
N VAL A 9 8.79 11.22 4.88
CA VAL A 9 9.37 12.45 4.30
C VAL A 9 10.52 12.13 3.35
N THR A 10 11.38 11.16 3.71
CA THR A 10 12.46 10.70 2.83
C THR A 10 11.89 10.05 1.57
N SER A 11 10.83 9.25 1.70
CA SER A 11 10.13 8.64 0.56
C SER A 11 9.52 9.69 -0.36
N LEU A 12 8.90 10.74 0.18
CA LEU A 12 8.40 11.88 -0.60
C LEU A 12 9.52 12.54 -1.40
N TYR A 13 10.67 12.75 -0.77
CA TYR A 13 11.83 13.33 -1.44
C TYR A 13 12.34 12.42 -2.56
N ILE A 14 12.52 11.12 -2.31
CA ILE A 14 13.04 10.16 -3.30
C ILE A 14 12.07 10.02 -4.49
N ASN A 15 10.77 9.88 -4.22
CA ASN A 15 9.73 9.61 -5.22
C ASN A 15 9.15 10.87 -5.90
N ARG A 16 9.76 12.04 -5.69
CA ARG A 16 9.31 13.31 -6.28
C ARG A 16 9.53 13.37 -7.79
N LYS A 17 8.65 14.07 -8.51
CA LYS A 17 8.90 14.42 -9.91
C LYS A 17 9.95 15.51 -10.01
N ARG A 18 11.17 15.17 -10.42
CA ARG A 18 12.29 16.13 -10.51
C ARG A 18 12.00 17.26 -11.49
N SER A 19 11.49 16.95 -12.67
CA SER A 19 11.23 17.90 -13.76
C SER A 19 9.94 18.72 -13.64
N TYR A 20 9.16 18.55 -12.57
CA TYR A 20 7.92 19.30 -12.35
C TYR A 20 8.15 20.53 -11.46
N SER A 21 7.67 21.72 -11.86
CA SER A 21 7.75 22.94 -11.02
C SER A 21 6.40 23.25 -10.36
N ILE A 22 6.43 23.58 -9.07
CA ILE A 22 5.23 24.03 -8.32
C ILE A 22 4.89 25.48 -8.69
N TRP A 23 5.90 26.28 -9.01
CA TRP A 23 5.78 27.66 -9.49
C TRP A 23 6.33 27.72 -10.92
N PRO A 24 5.53 27.30 -11.92
CA PRO A 24 5.94 27.39 -13.33
C PRO A 24 6.13 28.85 -13.72
N SER A 25 7.18 29.13 -14.48
CA SER A 25 7.37 30.45 -15.10
C SER A 25 6.26 30.71 -16.11
N ASN A 26 6.01 31.98 -16.46
CA ASN A 26 4.94 32.34 -17.40
C ASN A 26 5.11 31.67 -18.78
N GLN A 27 6.33 31.24 -19.13
CA GLN A 27 6.67 30.50 -20.36
C GLN A 27 6.30 29.00 -20.31
N ASP A 28 6.10 28.43 -19.12
CA ASP A 28 5.80 27.00 -18.91
C ASP A 28 4.30 26.72 -18.80
N LYS A 29 3.44 27.75 -18.89
CA LYS A 29 1.99 27.58 -18.80
C LYS A 29 1.48 26.80 -20.03
N PRO A 30 0.83 25.63 -19.84
CA PRO A 30 0.40 24.77 -20.94
C PRO A 30 -0.72 25.36 -21.83
N GLY A 31 -1.19 26.57 -21.53
CA GLY A 31 -2.23 27.28 -22.30
C GLY A 31 -1.72 28.15 -23.45
N LEU A 32 -0.40 28.26 -23.68
CA LEU A 32 0.15 29.17 -24.72
C LEU A 32 1.19 28.51 -25.64
N LYS A 33 1.11 27.20 -25.88
CA LYS A 33 1.82 26.57 -27.00
C LYS A 33 0.80 26.18 -28.06
N ARG A 34 0.72 26.99 -29.13
CA ARG A 34 0.11 26.60 -30.40
C ARG A 34 0.86 25.35 -30.86
N VAL A 35 0.24 24.18 -30.69
CA VAL A 35 0.82 22.89 -31.04
C VAL A 35 1.16 22.93 -32.53
N SER A 36 2.45 22.92 -32.86
CA SER A 36 2.90 22.77 -34.25
C SER A 36 2.54 21.37 -34.73
N SER A 37 2.00 21.26 -35.95
CA SER A 37 1.50 20.02 -36.56
C SER A 37 2.52 18.88 -36.55
N SER A 38 3.81 19.20 -36.52
CA SER A 38 4.93 18.25 -36.51
C SER A 38 5.13 17.57 -35.14
N ASP A 39 4.92 18.29 -34.04
CA ASP A 39 5.04 17.76 -32.67
C ASP A 39 3.87 16.82 -32.31
N ALA A 40 2.71 17.03 -32.93
CA ALA A 40 1.55 16.15 -32.77
C ALA A 40 1.75 14.78 -33.42
N LEU A 41 2.44 14.72 -34.57
CA LEU A 41 2.78 13.48 -35.26
C LEU A 41 3.87 12.69 -34.54
N LEU A 42 4.92 13.35 -34.02
CA LEU A 42 5.95 12.69 -33.22
C LEU A 42 5.45 12.19 -31.85
N ARG A 43 4.49 12.90 -31.23
CA ARG A 43 3.79 12.42 -30.03
C ARG A 43 2.91 11.19 -30.27
N HIS A 44 2.41 11.02 -31.50
CA HIS A 44 1.60 9.86 -31.84
C HIS A 44 2.44 8.59 -32.00
N GLN A 45 3.74 8.74 -32.31
CA GLN A 45 4.67 7.64 -32.53
C GLN A 45 5.38 7.18 -31.24
N HIS A 46 5.48 8.05 -30.24
CA HIS A 46 5.91 7.73 -28.87
C HIS A 46 4.76 7.87 -27.87
N SER A 47 3.73 7.04 -27.99
CA SER A 47 2.64 7.01 -27.01
C SER A 47 3.14 6.36 -25.71
N VAL A 48 3.61 7.21 -24.78
CA VAL A 48 3.78 6.84 -23.36
C VAL A 48 2.45 6.26 -22.87
N PRO A 49 2.42 5.06 -22.25
CA PRO A 49 1.20 4.53 -21.67
C PRO A 49 0.73 5.50 -20.58
N ARG A 50 -0.31 6.30 -20.87
CA ARG A 50 -0.94 7.14 -19.86
C ARG A 50 -1.47 6.19 -18.78
N TYR A 51 -1.15 6.44 -17.51
CA TYR A 51 -1.83 5.74 -16.41
C TYR A 51 -3.34 5.98 -16.56
N VAL A 52 -4.08 4.92 -16.92
CA VAL A 52 -5.53 4.92 -17.05
C VAL A 52 -6.08 4.40 -15.73
N ASP A 53 -6.94 5.19 -15.06
CA ASP A 53 -7.63 4.72 -13.86
C ASP A 53 -8.40 3.42 -14.20
N PRO A 54 -8.48 2.42 -13.30
CA PRO A 54 -9.18 1.16 -13.58
C PRO A 54 -10.67 1.27 -13.96
N ILE A 55 -11.29 2.44 -13.79
CA ILE A 55 -12.68 2.74 -14.19
C ILE A 55 -12.75 3.42 -15.57
N ASP A 56 -11.64 3.96 -16.07
CA ASP A 56 -11.58 4.61 -17.39
C ASP A 56 -11.42 3.60 -18.53
N PHE A 57 -11.54 2.28 -18.26
CA PHE A 57 -11.80 1.31 -19.32
C PHE A 57 -13.13 1.70 -19.99
N PRO A 58 -13.19 1.82 -21.32
CA PRO A 58 -14.49 1.85 -21.97
C PRO A 58 -15.19 0.55 -21.57
N ALA A 59 -16.27 0.67 -20.80
CA ALA A 59 -17.26 -0.38 -20.79
C ALA A 59 -17.52 -0.67 -22.26
N THR A 60 -17.29 -1.90 -22.68
CA THR A 60 -17.67 -2.40 -24.01
C THR A 60 -18.99 -1.73 -24.36
N GLU A 61 -19.00 -0.93 -25.42
CA GLU A 61 -20.22 -0.29 -25.88
C GLU A 61 -21.24 -1.42 -26.08
N VAL A 62 -22.19 -1.52 -25.16
CA VAL A 62 -23.43 -2.25 -25.41
C VAL A 62 -24.32 -1.21 -26.06
N PRO A 63 -24.49 -1.24 -27.40
CA PRO A 63 -25.36 -0.31 -28.06
C PRO A 63 -26.80 -0.65 -27.66
N GLY A 64 -27.48 0.28 -27.01
CA GLY A 64 -28.92 0.18 -26.77
C GLY A 64 -29.32 -0.07 -25.32
N ALA A 65 -29.23 0.97 -24.50
CA ALA A 65 -30.18 1.15 -23.41
C ALA A 65 -30.30 2.65 -23.11
N GLY A 66 -31.34 3.27 -23.68
CA GLY A 66 -31.71 4.63 -23.36
C GLY A 66 -32.10 4.73 -21.88
N GLN A 67 -31.23 5.32 -21.06
CA GLN A 67 -31.64 5.81 -19.74
C GLN A 67 -30.81 7.03 -19.35
N ARG A 68 -31.34 8.19 -19.70
CA ARG A 68 -30.83 9.51 -19.35
C ARG A 68 -31.93 10.19 -18.52
N CYS A 69 -31.69 10.43 -17.23
CA CYS A 69 -32.26 11.63 -16.58
C CYS A 69 -31.71 11.98 -15.18
N CYS A 70 -31.18 11.04 -14.37
CA CYS A 70 -30.91 11.37 -12.95
C CYS A 70 -29.68 10.69 -12.30
N ARG A 71 -28.66 10.31 -13.07
CA ARG A 71 -27.34 10.03 -12.47
C ARG A 71 -26.53 11.31 -12.50
N LYS A 72 -26.35 11.95 -11.34
CA LYS A 72 -25.33 13.01 -11.20
C LYS A 72 -24.03 12.46 -11.78
N ALA A 73 -23.55 13.06 -12.86
CA ALA A 73 -22.35 12.59 -13.53
C ALA A 73 -21.18 12.68 -12.54
N THR A 74 -20.61 11.53 -12.17
CA THR A 74 -19.42 11.50 -11.33
C THR A 74 -18.28 12.23 -12.04
N PRO A 75 -17.50 13.07 -11.34
CA PRO A 75 -16.40 13.82 -11.96
C PRO A 75 -15.45 12.87 -12.71
N THR A 76 -15.17 13.14 -13.98
CA THR A 76 -14.18 12.40 -14.79
C THR A 76 -12.77 12.91 -14.52
N SER A 77 -11.75 12.12 -14.88
CA SER A 77 -10.34 12.54 -14.82
C SER A 77 -10.08 13.84 -15.59
N GLN A 78 -10.74 14.03 -16.73
CA GLN A 78 -10.72 15.28 -17.51
C GLN A 78 -11.37 16.45 -16.76
N SER A 79 -12.48 16.21 -16.06
CA SER A 79 -13.14 17.27 -15.26
C SER A 79 -12.28 17.77 -14.11
N LEU A 80 -11.41 16.92 -13.54
CA LEU A 80 -10.47 17.28 -12.47
C LEU A 80 -9.26 18.06 -13.00
N ALA A 81 -8.94 17.97 -14.29
CA ALA A 81 -7.83 18.71 -14.91
C ALA A 81 -8.03 20.23 -14.80
N ARG A 82 -9.27 20.72 -14.68
CA ARG A 82 -9.57 22.13 -14.45
C ARG A 82 -8.92 22.70 -13.18
N PHE A 83 -8.60 21.83 -12.21
CA PHE A 83 -8.01 22.23 -10.93
C PHE A 83 -6.49 22.15 -10.92
N GLN A 84 -5.84 21.85 -12.06
CA GLN A 84 -4.39 21.68 -12.19
C GLN A 84 -3.57 22.88 -11.70
N ASP A 85 -4.13 24.09 -11.78
CA ASP A 85 -3.43 25.33 -11.45
C ASP A 85 -3.44 25.71 -9.97
N HIS A 86 -4.20 25.00 -9.13
CA HIS A 86 -4.19 25.26 -7.70
C HIS A 86 -2.88 24.81 -7.05
N ILE A 87 -2.41 25.56 -6.05
CA ILE A 87 -1.14 25.28 -5.36
C ILE A 87 -1.12 23.85 -4.79
N HIS A 88 -2.20 23.42 -4.13
CA HIS A 88 -2.31 22.07 -3.59
C HIS A 88 -2.29 20.99 -4.67
N SER A 89 -2.92 21.21 -5.82
CA SER A 89 -2.83 20.29 -6.97
C SER A 89 -1.38 20.16 -7.45
N ARG A 90 -0.65 21.27 -7.54
CA ARG A 90 0.76 21.28 -7.97
C ARG A 90 1.69 20.60 -6.97
N VAL A 91 1.46 20.80 -5.66
CA VAL A 91 2.19 20.09 -4.60
C VAL A 91 1.97 18.58 -4.73
N MET A 92 0.73 18.13 -4.92
CA MET A 92 0.48 16.70 -5.11
C MET A 92 1.10 16.15 -6.41
N GLN A 93 1.10 16.91 -7.50
CA GLN A 93 1.77 16.49 -8.74
C GLN A 93 3.29 16.36 -8.55
N LYS A 94 3.91 17.25 -7.76
CA LYS A 94 5.34 17.18 -7.41
C LYS A 94 5.66 15.96 -6.54
N TYR A 95 4.77 15.64 -5.60
CA TYR A 95 4.93 14.55 -4.63
C TYR A 95 3.79 13.52 -4.72
N PRO A 96 3.76 12.66 -5.77
CA PRO A 96 2.67 11.71 -5.95
C PRO A 96 2.48 10.73 -4.80
N PHE A 97 3.55 10.36 -4.07
CA PHE A 97 3.48 9.48 -2.90
C PHE A 97 2.62 10.04 -1.74
N LEU A 98 2.29 11.35 -1.75
CA LEU A 98 1.34 11.93 -0.78
C LEU A 98 -0.03 11.25 -0.84
N ILE A 99 -0.48 10.81 -2.03
CA ILE A 99 -1.77 10.12 -2.15
C ILE A 99 -1.75 8.79 -1.40
N GLU A 100 -0.61 8.12 -1.37
CA GLU A 100 -0.43 6.87 -0.65
C GLU A 100 -0.46 7.08 0.85
N MET A 101 0.20 8.14 1.34
CA MET A 101 0.08 8.54 2.75
C MET A 101 -1.37 8.85 3.13
N PHE A 102 -2.12 9.51 2.25
CA PHE A 102 -3.54 9.78 2.47
C PHE A 102 -4.37 8.48 2.54
N TYR A 103 -4.12 7.50 1.67
CA TYR A 103 -4.80 6.21 1.76
C TYR A 103 -4.51 5.47 3.06
N TRP A 104 -3.27 5.51 3.55
CA TRP A 104 -2.91 4.90 4.84
C TRP A 104 -3.51 5.66 6.03
N ALA A 105 -3.63 6.98 5.93
CA ALA A 105 -4.36 7.78 6.91
C ALA A 105 -5.85 7.41 6.95
N LEU A 106 -6.49 7.19 5.79
CA LEU A 106 -7.87 6.71 5.73
C LEU A 106 -8.03 5.30 6.32
N ASN A 107 -7.08 4.40 6.04
CA ASN A 107 -7.06 3.07 6.65
C ASN A 107 -6.97 3.16 8.17
N TYR A 108 -6.11 4.05 8.69
CA TYR A 108 -6.01 4.31 10.12
C TYR A 108 -7.29 4.89 10.71
N VAL A 109 -7.98 5.80 10.01
CA VAL A 109 -9.29 6.30 10.44
C VAL A 109 -10.32 5.17 10.48
N ALA A 110 -10.37 4.31 9.46
CA ALA A 110 -11.28 3.17 9.44
C ALA A 110 -10.99 2.19 10.59
N TYR A 111 -9.72 1.95 10.88
CA TYR A 111 -9.29 1.21 12.05
C TYR A 111 -9.79 1.85 13.35
N ALA A 112 -9.54 3.16 13.54
CA ALA A 112 -9.95 3.89 14.74
C ALA A 112 -11.46 3.84 14.94
N LEU A 113 -12.24 3.99 13.87
CA LEU A 113 -13.70 3.86 13.91
C LEU A 113 -14.14 2.44 14.25
N THR A 114 -13.54 1.42 13.63
CA THR A 114 -13.90 0.02 13.89
C THR A 114 -13.61 -0.37 15.33
N LYS A 115 -12.53 0.16 15.90
CA LYS A 115 -12.20 0.00 17.31
C LYS A 115 -13.29 0.56 18.23
N GLU A 116 -13.77 1.77 17.98
CA GLU A 116 -14.84 2.38 18.79
C GLU A 116 -16.16 1.63 18.64
N ILE A 117 -16.49 1.18 17.42
CA ILE A 117 -17.67 0.34 17.15
C ILE A 117 -17.58 -0.98 17.91
N ALA A 118 -16.42 -1.65 17.87
CA ALA A 118 -16.19 -2.87 18.64
C ALA A 118 -16.44 -2.56 20.13
N ALA A 119 -15.76 -1.57 20.71
CA ALA A 119 -15.93 -1.19 22.12
C ALA A 119 -17.40 -0.91 22.49
N ALA A 120 -18.16 -0.22 21.62
CA ALA A 120 -19.58 0.08 21.83
C ALA A 120 -20.46 -1.18 21.81
N ILE A 121 -20.25 -2.11 20.88
CA ILE A 121 -20.94 -3.41 20.83
C ILE A 121 -20.70 -4.18 22.13
N TYR A 122 -19.47 -4.11 22.66
CA TYR A 122 -19.07 -4.82 23.87
C TYR A 122 -19.62 -4.22 25.15
N ASN A 123 -19.66 -2.90 25.27
CA ASN A 123 -20.23 -2.23 26.45
C ASN A 123 -21.71 -2.57 26.66
N LYS A 124 -22.44 -2.90 25.58
CA LYS A 124 -23.82 -3.41 25.69
C LYS A 124 -23.92 -4.87 26.16
N LYS A 125 -22.87 -5.68 26.04
CA LYS A 125 -22.87 -7.12 26.36
C LYS A 125 -22.44 -7.47 27.79
N GLY A 126 -22.04 -6.49 28.60
CA GLY A 126 -21.88 -6.63 30.06
C GLY A 126 -20.97 -7.77 30.52
N HIS A 127 -19.63 -7.63 30.42
CA HIS A 127 -18.68 -8.54 31.07
C HIS A 127 -17.42 -7.82 31.55
N ALA A 128 -16.85 -8.17 32.71
CA ALA A 128 -15.58 -7.63 33.22
C ALA A 128 -14.39 -7.74 32.24
N VAL A 129 -14.47 -8.67 31.28
CA VAL A 129 -13.55 -8.85 30.14
C VAL A 129 -13.53 -7.61 29.22
N THR A 130 -14.64 -6.89 29.10
CA THR A 130 -14.79 -5.70 28.23
C THR A 130 -14.06 -4.47 28.77
N LYS A 131 -14.03 -4.24 30.09
CA LYS A 131 -13.28 -3.11 30.68
C LYS A 131 -11.76 -3.28 30.55
N MET A 132 -11.27 -4.53 30.61
CA MET A 132 -9.85 -4.84 30.38
C MET A 132 -9.49 -4.74 28.90
N ALA A 133 -10.34 -5.23 28.00
CA ALA A 133 -10.18 -5.05 26.55
C ALA A 133 -10.27 -3.57 26.11
N GLN A 134 -11.10 -2.76 26.76
CA GLN A 134 -11.27 -1.33 26.46
C GLN A 134 -10.08 -0.47 26.93
N ARG A 135 -9.54 -0.73 28.14
CA ARG A 135 -8.26 -0.12 28.59
C ARG A 135 -7.09 -0.56 27.71
N ASN A 136 -7.02 -1.84 27.38
CA ASN A 136 -6.01 -2.37 26.46
C ASN A 136 -6.19 -1.80 25.04
N GLY A 137 -7.43 -1.45 24.66
CA GLY A 137 -7.86 -0.79 23.43
C GLY A 137 -7.23 0.58 23.19
N ILE A 138 -7.27 1.46 24.20
CA ILE A 138 -6.66 2.80 24.14
C ILE A 138 -5.14 2.70 24.08
N ASN A 139 -4.58 1.72 24.79
CA ASN A 139 -3.16 1.39 24.76
C ASN A 139 -2.65 0.85 23.40
N ILE A 140 -3.53 0.25 22.59
CA ILE A 140 -3.22 -0.18 21.20
C ILE A 140 -2.78 1.00 20.32
N LEU A 141 -3.42 2.18 20.49
CA LEU A 141 -3.22 3.36 19.63
C LEU A 141 -1.82 3.95 19.73
N GLU A 142 -1.19 3.89 20.90
CA GLU A 142 0.19 4.38 21.10
C GLU A 142 1.25 3.34 20.75
N LEU A 143 0.90 2.05 20.77
CA LEU A 143 1.84 0.95 20.56
C LEU A 143 1.98 0.53 19.09
N GLU A 144 0.89 0.42 18.32
CA GLU A 144 0.98 0.12 16.87
C GLU A 144 1.87 1.11 16.11
N HIS A 145 1.98 2.33 16.64
CA HIS A 145 2.82 3.39 16.10
C HIS A 145 4.30 3.34 16.57
N ASN A 146 4.63 2.51 17.57
CA ASN A 146 5.96 2.46 18.20
C ASN A 146 6.60 1.05 18.22
N THR A 147 5.92 -0.03 17.78
CA THR A 147 6.54 -1.36 17.70
C THR A 147 7.66 -1.43 16.65
N PHE A 148 8.70 -2.20 16.94
CA PHE A 148 9.85 -2.47 16.05
C PHE A 148 9.47 -2.86 14.62
N LEU A 149 8.36 -3.56 14.37
CA LEU A 149 8.01 -3.99 13.00
C LEU A 149 7.27 -2.93 12.16
N SER A 150 6.77 -1.86 12.78
CA SER A 150 5.98 -0.83 12.07
C SER A 150 6.82 -0.08 11.02
N PHE A 151 8.11 0.17 11.29
CA PHE A 151 8.96 0.88 10.34
C PHE A 151 9.28 0.01 9.11
N ILE A 152 9.37 -1.31 9.26
CA ILE A 152 9.67 -2.23 8.15
C ILE A 152 8.56 -2.15 7.10
N PHE A 153 7.30 -2.10 7.54
CA PHE A 153 6.16 -1.90 6.65
C PHE A 153 6.27 -0.58 5.87
N HIS A 154 6.61 0.52 6.54
CA HIS A 154 6.75 1.84 5.90
C HIS A 154 7.94 1.92 4.94
N ILE A 155 9.05 1.25 5.28
CA ILE A 155 10.21 1.08 4.39
C ILE A 155 9.80 0.26 3.18
N PHE A 156 9.13 -0.87 3.38
CA PHE A 156 8.65 -1.71 2.30
C PHE A 156 7.73 -0.94 1.37
N LEU A 157 6.74 -0.20 1.89
CA LEU A 157 5.82 0.57 1.06
C LEU A 157 6.57 1.63 0.23
N SER A 158 7.52 2.32 0.85
CA SER A 158 8.34 3.35 0.20
C SER A 158 9.23 2.76 -0.90
N TRP A 159 9.91 1.66 -0.59
CA TRP A 159 10.73 0.90 -1.54
C TRP A 159 9.88 0.32 -2.65
N TYR A 160 8.72 -0.26 -2.34
CA TYR A 160 7.87 -0.93 -3.30
C TYR A 160 7.18 0.05 -4.24
N TYR A 161 6.79 1.22 -3.76
CA TYR A 161 6.26 2.29 -4.61
C TYR A 161 7.28 2.72 -5.68
N TRP A 162 8.56 2.74 -5.32
CA TRP A 162 9.65 3.00 -6.25
C TRP A 162 9.93 1.78 -7.16
N ALA A 163 10.09 0.59 -6.59
CA ALA A 163 10.56 -0.61 -7.27
C ALA A 163 9.50 -1.33 -8.12
N ALA A 164 8.21 -1.09 -7.90
CA ALA A 164 7.16 -1.79 -8.61
C ALA A 164 7.20 -1.49 -10.12
N PRO A 165 6.98 -2.51 -11.00
CA PRO A 165 7.04 -2.34 -12.44
C PRO A 165 5.99 -1.38 -13.00
N SER A 166 4.83 -1.30 -12.36
CA SER A 166 3.74 -0.42 -12.74
C SER A 166 2.96 0.01 -11.50
N HIS A 167 2.29 1.16 -11.58
CA HIS A 167 1.41 1.62 -10.51
C HIS A 167 0.27 0.61 -10.23
N SER A 168 -0.19 -0.12 -11.26
CA SER A 168 -1.22 -1.15 -11.08
C SER A 168 -0.74 -2.30 -10.18
N THR A 169 0.52 -2.73 -10.35
CA THR A 169 1.15 -3.78 -9.55
C THR A 169 1.33 -3.33 -8.09
N PHE A 170 1.81 -2.11 -7.89
CA PHE A 170 1.90 -1.50 -6.56
C PHE A 170 0.52 -1.45 -5.88
N ALA A 171 -0.49 -0.97 -6.60
CA ALA A 171 -1.83 -0.82 -6.08
C ALA A 171 -2.49 -2.16 -5.72
N ILE A 172 -2.14 -3.27 -6.38
CA ILE A 172 -2.61 -4.62 -5.99
C ILE A 172 -2.08 -4.99 -4.61
N ALA A 173 -0.78 -4.83 -4.35
CA ALA A 173 -0.21 -5.15 -3.04
C ALA A 173 -0.82 -4.28 -1.95
N ARG A 174 -0.92 -2.96 -2.19
CA ARG A 174 -1.58 -2.01 -1.28
C ARG A 174 -3.02 -2.41 -0.96
N ARG A 175 -3.85 -2.63 -1.98
CA ARG A 175 -5.26 -3.01 -1.80
C ARG A 175 -5.40 -4.33 -1.05
N THR A 176 -4.51 -5.28 -1.31
CA THR A 176 -4.48 -6.57 -0.60
C THR A 176 -4.18 -6.37 0.88
N MET A 177 -3.19 -5.55 1.23
CA MET A 177 -2.88 -5.23 2.63
C MET A 177 -4.05 -4.53 3.32
N THR A 178 -4.60 -3.49 2.71
CA THR A 178 -5.75 -2.76 3.25
C THR A 178 -6.97 -3.68 3.41
N LEU A 179 -7.27 -4.54 2.43
CA LEU A 179 -8.38 -5.48 2.57
C LEU A 179 -8.12 -6.55 3.64
N GLY A 180 -6.86 -6.96 3.82
CA GLY A 180 -6.43 -7.82 4.92
C GLY A 180 -6.66 -7.17 6.29
N ASP A 181 -6.35 -5.88 6.44
CA ASP A 181 -6.60 -5.11 7.66
C ASP A 181 -8.10 -5.07 7.99
N PHE A 182 -8.94 -4.71 7.00
CA PHE A 182 -10.40 -4.69 7.19
C PHE A 182 -10.96 -6.07 7.53
N SER A 183 -10.46 -7.13 6.87
CA SER A 183 -10.83 -8.51 7.18
C SER A 183 -10.47 -8.87 8.63
N ALA A 184 -9.26 -8.50 9.08
CA ALA A 184 -8.85 -8.69 10.46
C ALA A 184 -9.76 -7.93 11.44
N PHE A 185 -10.12 -6.69 11.13
CA PHE A 185 -11.02 -5.89 11.98
C PHE A 185 -12.41 -6.49 12.07
N ILE A 186 -12.96 -7.00 10.96
CA ILE A 186 -14.22 -7.74 10.96
C ILE A 186 -14.11 -8.96 11.88
N ILE A 187 -13.06 -9.77 11.72
CA ILE A 187 -12.85 -10.95 12.57
C ILE A 187 -12.72 -10.55 14.04
N PHE A 188 -11.97 -9.50 14.37
CA PHE A 188 -11.85 -8.99 15.74
C PHE A 188 -13.19 -8.51 16.32
N CYS A 189 -14.11 -8.03 15.49
CA CYS A 189 -15.44 -7.65 15.95
C CYS A 189 -16.28 -8.87 16.38
N PHE A 190 -16.03 -10.06 15.84
CA PHE A 190 -16.83 -11.26 16.06
C PHE A 190 -16.12 -12.37 16.86
N TYR A 191 -14.78 -12.41 16.86
CA TYR A 191 -13.98 -13.50 17.44
C TYR A 191 -12.81 -12.95 18.26
N PHE A 192 -12.91 -13.07 19.59
CA PHE A 192 -11.89 -12.61 20.54
C PHE A 192 -10.96 -13.77 20.86
N CYS A 193 -9.78 -13.76 20.24
CA CYS A 193 -8.76 -14.75 20.54
C CYS A 193 -7.77 -14.20 21.57
N MET A 194 -7.72 -14.85 22.75
CA MET A 194 -6.74 -14.56 23.79
C MET A 194 -5.38 -15.17 23.41
N PRO A 195 -4.29 -14.40 23.40
CA PRO A 195 -2.97 -14.90 23.03
C PRO A 195 -2.40 -15.89 24.05
N PRO A 196 -1.48 -16.77 23.64
CA PRO A 196 -0.93 -17.83 24.49
C PRO A 196 -0.32 -17.33 25.81
N ARG A 197 0.35 -16.17 25.81
CA ARG A 197 1.00 -15.58 26.98
C ARG A 197 0.07 -15.23 28.16
N LEU A 198 -1.24 -15.12 27.91
CA LEU A 198 -2.24 -14.81 28.95
C LEU A 198 -3.01 -16.03 29.43
N LEU A 199 -2.69 -17.22 28.91
CA LEU A 199 -3.31 -18.45 29.39
C LEU A 199 -2.91 -18.73 30.86
N PRO A 200 -3.79 -19.38 31.64
CA PRO A 200 -3.45 -19.80 33.00
C PRO A 200 -2.17 -20.65 33.03
N LYS A 201 -1.37 -20.49 34.11
CA LYS A 201 -0.04 -21.12 34.26
C LYS A 201 -0.02 -22.64 34.02
N ARG A 202 -1.16 -23.33 34.18
CA ARG A 202 -1.34 -24.76 33.85
C ARG A 202 -0.96 -25.14 32.42
N PHE A 203 -1.02 -24.21 31.47
CA PHE A 203 -0.67 -24.44 30.06
C PHE A 203 0.82 -24.22 29.77
N GLY A 204 1.61 -23.73 30.73
CA GLY A 204 3.06 -23.64 30.62
C GLY A 204 3.63 -22.58 29.66
N PHE A 205 2.81 -21.74 29.04
CA PHE A 205 3.30 -20.64 28.18
C PHE A 205 4.02 -19.56 29.02
N LYS A 206 5.23 -19.19 28.59
CA LYS A 206 6.03 -18.12 29.20
C LYS A 206 6.16 -16.96 28.21
N ASP A 207 5.95 -15.75 28.68
CA ASP A 207 6.27 -14.54 27.93
C ASP A 207 7.80 -14.37 27.92
N THR A 208 8.42 -14.59 26.76
CA THR A 208 9.87 -14.45 26.56
C THR A 208 10.29 -12.99 26.32
N VAL A 209 9.33 -12.10 26.08
CA VAL A 209 9.55 -10.70 25.75
C VAL A 209 9.57 -9.82 27.00
N ARG A 210 8.87 -10.23 28.07
CA ARG A 210 8.66 -9.43 29.29
C ARG A 210 9.24 -10.06 30.56
N GLN A 211 10.39 -10.72 30.47
CA GLN A 211 11.02 -11.32 31.66
C GLN A 211 11.69 -10.25 32.53
N ASP A 212 11.72 -10.49 33.85
CA ASP A 212 12.10 -9.54 34.93
C ASP A 212 13.50 -8.90 34.82
N HIS A 213 14.34 -9.34 33.87
CA HIS A 213 15.69 -8.80 33.60
C HIS A 213 15.97 -8.53 32.11
N ALA A 214 14.97 -8.69 31.24
CA ALA A 214 15.09 -8.56 29.78
C ALA A 214 14.03 -7.61 29.20
N GLU A 215 13.64 -6.58 29.96
CA GLU A 215 12.91 -5.46 29.38
C GLU A 215 13.84 -4.75 28.39
N SER A 216 13.69 -5.06 27.11
CA SER A 216 14.25 -4.16 26.10
C SER A 216 13.61 -2.79 26.31
N VAL A 217 14.41 -1.73 26.19
CA VAL A 217 13.98 -0.30 26.19
C VAL A 217 12.76 -0.04 25.27
N TRP A 218 12.46 -0.99 24.39
CA TRP A 218 11.47 -0.94 23.33
C TRP A 218 10.20 -1.77 23.60
N VAL A 219 10.13 -2.47 24.75
CA VAL A 219 9.05 -3.41 25.11
C VAL A 219 8.33 -3.05 26.43
N GLY A 220 8.97 -2.24 27.29
CA GLY A 220 8.50 -1.85 28.64
C GLY A 220 7.37 -0.81 28.68
N GLY A 221 6.48 -0.78 27.69
CA GLY A 221 5.26 0.04 27.77
C GLY A 221 4.14 -0.74 28.45
N ALA A 222 3.48 -0.17 29.47
CA ALA A 222 2.26 -0.69 30.10
C ALA A 222 1.06 -0.88 29.14
N ASN A 223 1.26 -0.62 27.84
CA ASN A 223 0.24 -0.34 26.86
C ASN A 223 0.30 -1.28 25.62
N VAL A 224 0.35 -2.61 25.79
CA VAL A 224 0.29 -3.60 24.68
C VAL A 224 -1.13 -4.16 24.53
N ASN A 225 -1.64 -4.28 23.29
CA ASN A 225 -2.87 -5.03 23.01
C ASN A 225 -2.71 -6.49 23.40
N GLN A 226 -3.31 -6.85 24.53
CA GLN A 226 -3.17 -8.15 25.11
C GLN A 226 -4.22 -9.15 24.61
N LEU A 227 -5.25 -8.76 23.86
CA LEU A 227 -6.45 -9.60 23.70
C LEU A 227 -6.96 -9.80 22.26
N ALA A 228 -6.14 -9.51 21.24
CA ALA A 228 -6.52 -9.74 19.84
C ALA A 228 -5.42 -10.54 19.09
N ALA A 229 -5.48 -11.87 19.21
CA ALA A 229 -4.49 -12.74 18.56
C ALA A 229 -4.85 -13.15 17.12
N MET A 230 -6.13 -13.20 16.73
CA MET A 230 -6.53 -13.82 15.45
C MET A 230 -7.37 -12.90 14.55
N PRO A 231 -6.98 -12.63 13.29
CA PRO A 231 -5.76 -13.09 12.60
C PRO A 231 -4.52 -12.25 12.96
N SER A 232 -3.33 -12.81 12.73
CA SER A 232 -2.08 -12.07 12.97
C SER A 232 -1.83 -11.02 11.87
N LEU A 233 -1.93 -9.72 12.22
CA LEU A 233 -1.60 -8.61 11.33
C LEU A 233 -0.11 -8.56 10.98
N HIS A 234 0.77 -8.87 11.94
CA HIS A 234 2.21 -8.98 11.69
C HIS A 234 2.51 -10.01 10.59
N PHE A 235 1.91 -11.19 10.70
CA PHE A 235 2.08 -12.24 9.70
C PHE A 235 1.38 -11.87 8.37
N THR A 236 0.22 -11.20 8.42
CA THR A 236 -0.48 -10.69 7.24
C THR A 236 0.44 -9.81 6.39
N TYR A 237 1.06 -8.79 6.98
CA TYR A 237 2.01 -7.94 6.24
C TYR A 237 3.24 -8.73 5.79
N ALA A 238 3.80 -9.57 6.67
CA ALA A 238 4.98 -10.35 6.34
C ALA A 238 4.74 -11.26 5.13
N PHE A 239 3.58 -11.92 5.08
CA PHE A 239 3.17 -12.79 3.99
C PHE A 239 3.00 -12.02 2.67
N VAL A 240 2.32 -10.85 2.67
CA VAL A 240 2.20 -10.03 1.45
C VAL A 240 3.57 -9.54 0.96
N ILE A 241 4.46 -9.15 1.87
CA ILE A 241 5.84 -8.75 1.54
C ILE A 241 6.61 -9.95 0.93
N GLY A 242 6.47 -11.15 1.51
CA GLY A 242 7.04 -12.38 0.97
C GLY A 242 6.55 -12.69 -0.44
N CYS A 243 5.23 -12.63 -0.67
CA CYS A 243 4.64 -12.78 -2.01
C CYS A 243 5.14 -11.71 -2.99
N THR A 244 5.39 -10.49 -2.50
CA THR A 244 5.92 -9.39 -3.31
C THR A 244 7.37 -9.66 -3.75
N PHE A 245 8.21 -10.16 -2.84
CA PHE A 245 9.57 -10.59 -3.18
C PHE A 245 9.56 -11.79 -4.13
N LEU A 246 8.65 -12.75 -3.94
CA LEU A 246 8.46 -13.87 -4.87
C LEU A 246 8.09 -13.38 -6.27
N TYR A 247 7.18 -12.40 -6.37
CA TYR A 247 6.85 -11.77 -7.66
C TYR A 247 8.05 -11.03 -8.27
N HIS A 248 8.87 -10.36 -7.45
CA HIS A 248 10.06 -9.64 -7.91
C HIS A 248 11.23 -10.54 -8.28
N SER A 249 11.27 -11.78 -7.78
CA SER A 249 12.29 -12.76 -8.13
C SER A 249 12.30 -13.10 -9.63
N GLY A 250 11.21 -12.87 -10.34
CA GLY A 250 11.07 -13.21 -11.75
C GLY A 250 10.83 -14.71 -12.00
N LEU A 251 10.80 -15.54 -10.95
CA LEU A 251 10.63 -17.00 -11.07
C LEU A 251 9.34 -17.34 -11.82
N MET A 252 8.21 -16.76 -11.43
CA MET A 252 6.90 -17.05 -12.03
C MET A 252 6.82 -16.58 -13.48
N GLN A 253 7.41 -15.44 -13.81
CA GLN A 253 7.45 -14.90 -15.16
C GLN A 253 8.33 -15.77 -16.06
N ARG A 254 9.48 -16.22 -15.53
CA ARG A 254 10.40 -17.12 -16.24
C ARG A 254 9.81 -18.50 -16.50
N LEU A 255 9.11 -19.08 -15.51
CA LEU A 255 8.36 -20.33 -15.68
C LEU A 255 7.26 -20.21 -16.74
N ARG A 256 6.71 -19.01 -16.94
CA ARG A 256 5.71 -18.71 -17.98
C ARG A 256 6.32 -18.30 -19.32
N GLY A 257 7.64 -18.42 -19.49
CA GLY A 257 8.33 -18.05 -20.73
C GLY A 257 8.37 -16.55 -21.02
N GLN A 258 7.99 -15.70 -20.07
CA GLN A 258 8.01 -14.24 -20.24
C GLN A 258 9.39 -13.71 -19.87
N SER A 259 10.01 -12.96 -20.78
CA SER A 259 11.26 -12.24 -20.50
C SER A 259 10.95 -11.08 -19.55
N PHE A 260 11.26 -11.26 -18.27
CA PHE A 260 11.25 -10.16 -17.32
C PHE A 260 12.45 -9.26 -17.60
N LEU A 261 12.21 -8.18 -18.34
CA LEU A 261 13.24 -7.25 -18.81
C LEU A 261 14.17 -6.82 -17.65
N GLY A 262 15.46 -7.11 -17.80
CA GLY A 262 16.53 -6.33 -17.16
C GLY A 262 17.00 -6.72 -15.76
N ARG A 263 16.61 -7.86 -15.16
CA ARG A 263 17.16 -8.25 -13.85
C ARG A 263 18.12 -9.44 -13.94
N SER A 264 19.32 -9.24 -13.38
CA SER A 264 20.39 -10.24 -13.36
C SER A 264 19.90 -11.52 -12.68
N VAL A 265 20.17 -12.67 -13.32
CA VAL A 265 19.92 -14.02 -12.77
C VAL A 265 20.57 -14.19 -11.39
N VAL A 266 21.64 -13.42 -11.13
CA VAL A 266 22.36 -13.40 -9.86
C VAL A 266 21.52 -12.85 -8.70
N GLY A 267 20.56 -11.95 -8.97
CA GLY A 267 19.69 -11.37 -7.93
C GLY A 267 18.47 -12.22 -7.57
N MET A 268 18.10 -13.17 -8.42
CA MET A 268 16.97 -14.08 -8.23
C MET A 268 17.02 -14.88 -6.92
N PRO A 269 18.14 -15.56 -6.56
CA PRO A 269 18.19 -16.34 -5.32
C PRO A 269 18.00 -15.47 -4.08
N GLY A 270 18.52 -14.22 -4.08
CA GLY A 270 18.34 -13.29 -2.96
C GLY A 270 16.87 -12.95 -2.70
N PHE A 271 16.10 -12.67 -3.76
CA PHE A 271 14.67 -12.38 -3.62
C PHE A 271 13.85 -13.61 -3.23
N LEU A 272 14.20 -14.81 -3.72
CA LEU A 272 13.54 -16.05 -3.30
C LEU A 272 13.82 -16.37 -1.84
N LEU A 273 15.06 -16.18 -1.40
CA LEU A 273 15.44 -16.36 -0.02
C LEU A 273 14.69 -15.36 0.88
N ALA A 274 14.65 -14.08 0.51
CA ALA A 274 13.88 -13.07 1.23
C ALA A 274 12.38 -13.38 1.28
N ALA A 275 11.81 -13.93 0.19
CA ALA A 275 10.40 -14.29 0.10
C ALA A 275 9.98 -15.35 1.12
N ILE A 276 10.90 -16.26 1.49
CA ILE A 276 10.66 -17.34 2.45
C ILE A 276 11.12 -16.94 3.85
N LEU A 277 12.36 -16.42 3.98
CA LEU A 277 12.96 -16.12 5.26
C LEU A 277 12.20 -15.03 6.02
N TYR A 278 11.68 -14.01 5.34
CA TYR A 278 11.02 -12.92 6.04
C TYR A 278 9.69 -13.33 6.70
N PRO A 279 8.71 -13.96 6.00
CA PRO A 279 7.52 -14.51 6.65
C PRO A 279 7.86 -15.54 7.74
N MET A 280 8.84 -16.42 7.51
CA MET A 280 9.23 -17.44 8.49
C MET A 280 9.87 -16.85 9.75
N LEU A 281 10.71 -15.81 9.60
CA LEU A 281 11.26 -15.06 10.71
C LEU A 281 10.14 -14.41 11.54
N VAL A 282 9.21 -13.72 10.89
CA VAL A 282 8.08 -13.08 11.60
C VAL A 282 7.23 -14.13 12.30
N LEU A 283 6.91 -15.26 11.64
CA LEU A 283 6.17 -16.37 12.25
C LEU A 283 6.88 -16.94 13.48
N THR A 284 8.19 -17.14 13.37
CA THR A 284 9.01 -17.65 14.47
C THR A 284 8.99 -16.67 15.64
N VAL A 285 9.16 -15.37 15.38
CA VAL A 285 9.11 -14.33 16.40
C VAL A 285 7.74 -14.31 17.09
N ILE A 286 6.63 -14.26 16.35
CA ILE A 286 5.30 -14.13 16.98
C ILE A 286 4.90 -15.36 17.80
N VAL A 287 5.35 -16.56 17.40
CA VAL A 287 5.09 -17.81 18.13
C VAL A 287 6.03 -17.94 19.33
N ALA A 288 7.33 -17.71 19.15
CA ALA A 288 8.34 -17.79 20.22
C ALA A 288 8.11 -16.76 21.33
N THR A 289 7.49 -15.63 20.98
CA THR A 289 7.07 -14.59 21.92
C THR A 289 5.71 -14.86 22.56
N ALA A 290 5.12 -16.03 22.31
CA ALA A 290 3.81 -16.45 22.83
C ALA A 290 2.70 -15.42 22.53
N ASN A 291 2.84 -14.65 21.45
CA ASN A 291 1.90 -13.61 21.05
C ASN A 291 0.80 -14.15 20.15
N HIS A 292 1.08 -15.18 19.37
CA HIS A 292 0.16 -15.77 18.41
C HIS A 292 0.27 -17.29 18.38
N TYR A 293 -0.83 -17.97 18.08
CA TYR A 293 -0.84 -19.38 17.73
C TYR A 293 -0.47 -19.58 16.26
N TRP A 294 -0.04 -20.78 15.90
CA TRP A 294 0.11 -21.19 14.49
C TRP A 294 -1.21 -21.03 13.70
N LEU A 295 -2.35 -21.22 14.35
CA LEU A 295 -3.67 -21.03 13.75
C LEU A 295 -3.91 -19.57 13.35
N ASP A 296 -3.40 -18.60 14.10
CA ASP A 296 -3.54 -17.18 13.78
C ASP A 296 -2.85 -16.84 12.46
N ALA A 297 -1.70 -17.48 12.19
CA ALA A 297 -0.97 -17.37 10.93
C ALA A 297 -1.67 -18.10 9.77
N ALA A 298 -2.31 -19.25 10.04
CA ALA A 298 -3.10 -19.96 9.04
C ALA A 298 -4.33 -19.14 8.60
N VAL A 299 -5.09 -18.58 9.55
CA VAL A 299 -6.23 -17.71 9.27
C VAL A 299 -5.78 -16.43 8.57
N ALA A 300 -4.64 -15.86 8.95
CA ALA A 300 -4.04 -14.73 8.24
C ALA A 300 -3.71 -15.07 6.78
N THR A 301 -3.11 -16.24 6.50
CA THR A 301 -2.83 -16.70 5.12
C THR A 301 -4.11 -16.79 4.29
N ILE A 302 -5.17 -17.40 4.83
CA ILE A 302 -6.46 -17.55 4.15
C ILE A 302 -7.08 -16.18 3.90
N SER A 303 -7.12 -15.33 4.92
CA SER A 303 -7.65 -13.96 4.85
C SER A 303 -6.92 -13.14 3.78
N VAL A 304 -5.59 -13.19 3.74
CA VAL A 304 -4.79 -12.48 2.73
C VAL A 304 -5.01 -13.03 1.33
N THR A 305 -5.14 -14.35 1.18
CA THR A 305 -5.41 -14.97 -0.12
C THR A 305 -6.77 -14.52 -0.67
N LEU A 306 -7.81 -14.47 0.18
CA LEU A 306 -9.12 -13.92 -0.18
C LEU A 306 -9.01 -12.43 -0.50
N ALA A 307 -8.28 -11.66 0.31
CA ALA A 307 -8.03 -10.24 0.08
C ALA A 307 -7.33 -9.99 -1.27
N PHE A 308 -6.40 -10.85 -1.66
CA PHE A 308 -5.73 -10.78 -2.96
C PHE A 308 -6.72 -11.08 -4.10
N ALA A 309 -7.54 -12.12 -3.96
CA ALA A 309 -8.56 -12.50 -4.96
C ALA A 309 -9.61 -11.40 -5.15
N TYR A 310 -10.06 -10.79 -4.06
CA TYR A 310 -11.08 -9.74 -4.07
C TYR A 310 -10.50 -8.31 -4.01
N ASN A 311 -9.22 -8.10 -4.34
CA ASN A 311 -8.57 -6.78 -4.22
C ASN A 311 -9.23 -5.70 -5.08
N ARG A 312 -9.99 -6.10 -6.12
CA ARG A 312 -10.75 -5.19 -6.99
C ARG A 312 -11.98 -4.61 -6.30
N LEU A 313 -12.42 -5.18 -5.17
CA LEU A 313 -13.54 -4.65 -4.40
C LEU A 313 -13.33 -3.16 -4.12
N TRP A 314 -12.16 -2.77 -3.59
CA TRP A 314 -11.85 -1.37 -3.31
C TRP A 314 -12.00 -0.39 -4.49
N CYS A 315 -12.01 -0.88 -5.74
CA CYS A 315 -12.27 -0.01 -6.89
C CYS A 315 -13.69 0.61 -6.85
N PHE A 316 -14.64 0.04 -6.10
CA PHE A 316 -15.97 0.65 -5.90
C PHE A 316 -15.88 2.03 -5.22
N LEU A 317 -14.79 2.34 -4.50
CA LEU A 317 -14.58 3.63 -3.85
C LEU A 317 -13.98 4.70 -4.78
N LEU A 318 -13.51 4.35 -5.97
CA LEU A 318 -12.91 5.31 -6.91
C LEU A 318 -13.88 6.44 -7.32
N PRO A 319 -15.21 6.22 -7.50
CA PRO A 319 -16.16 7.31 -7.68
C PRO A 319 -16.22 8.26 -6.47
N ALA A 320 -16.15 7.72 -5.24
CA ALA A 320 -16.13 8.53 -4.02
C ALA A 320 -14.81 9.33 -3.91
N GLU A 321 -13.68 8.73 -4.28
CA GLU A 321 -12.38 9.42 -4.40
C GLU A 321 -12.48 10.61 -5.37
N ARG A 322 -13.10 10.41 -6.54
CA ARG A 322 -13.28 11.47 -7.55
C ARG A 322 -14.16 12.62 -7.04
N VAL A 323 -15.24 12.30 -6.32
CA VAL A 323 -16.08 13.30 -5.67
C VAL A 323 -15.30 14.05 -4.59
N LEU A 324 -14.51 13.36 -3.77
CA LEU A 324 -13.65 13.99 -2.77
C LEU A 324 -12.62 14.92 -3.42
N CYS A 325 -11.92 14.49 -4.47
CA CYS A 325 -11.01 15.34 -5.23
C CYS A 325 -11.71 16.57 -5.82
N TRP A 326 -12.95 16.40 -6.29
CA TRP A 326 -13.74 17.51 -6.82
C TRP A 326 -14.15 18.51 -5.73
N ILE A 327 -14.59 18.04 -4.56
CA ILE A 327 -14.93 18.87 -3.40
C ILE A 327 -13.70 19.64 -2.92
N LEU A 328 -12.55 18.96 -2.81
CA LEU A 328 -11.28 19.57 -2.41
C LEU A 328 -10.66 20.44 -3.52
N ARG A 329 -11.25 20.46 -4.73
CA ARG A 329 -10.73 21.16 -5.92
C ARG A 329 -9.29 20.76 -6.23
N VAL A 330 -9.00 19.46 -6.18
CA VAL A 330 -7.67 18.87 -6.30
C VAL A 330 -7.61 18.00 -7.56
N GLN A 331 -6.55 18.12 -8.35
CA GLN A 331 -6.26 17.17 -9.43
C GLN A 331 -5.47 15.96 -8.89
N LYS A 332 -5.94 14.74 -9.19
CA LYS A 332 -5.24 13.49 -8.84
C LYS A 332 -3.83 13.47 -9.46
N PRO A 333 -2.78 13.06 -8.72
CA PRO A 333 -1.43 13.08 -9.25
C PRO A 333 -1.20 11.88 -10.17
N VAL A 334 -0.46 12.09 -11.26
CA VAL A 334 -0.01 10.96 -12.08
C VAL A 334 1.09 10.21 -11.32
N PRO A 335 0.96 8.90 -11.08
CA PRO A 335 1.92 8.14 -10.29
C PRO A 335 3.30 8.09 -10.97
N THR A 336 4.35 7.94 -10.16
CA THR A 336 5.76 7.85 -10.60
C THR A 336 6.25 6.40 -10.70
N THR A 337 5.46 5.44 -10.23
CA THR A 337 5.78 4.01 -10.26
C THR A 337 6.01 3.51 -11.68
N GLY A 338 7.12 2.79 -11.91
CA GLY A 338 7.47 2.20 -13.20
C GLY A 338 8.26 3.12 -14.14
N GLN A 339 8.31 4.44 -13.91
CA GLN A 339 9.01 5.41 -14.78
C GLN A 339 10.51 5.13 -14.91
N TRP A 340 11.14 4.58 -13.87
CA TRP A 340 12.57 4.23 -13.92
C TRP A 340 12.88 3.16 -14.97
N ARG A 341 11.94 2.25 -15.26
CA ARG A 341 12.10 1.23 -16.31
C ARG A 341 12.04 1.85 -17.70
N GLU A 342 11.17 2.83 -17.88
CA GLU A 342 11.05 3.57 -19.13
C GLU A 342 12.36 4.31 -19.42
N CYS A 343 12.91 5.01 -18.41
CA CYS A 343 14.22 5.66 -18.54
C CYS A 343 15.36 4.66 -18.85
N GLU A 344 15.40 3.50 -18.18
CA GLU A 344 16.42 2.49 -18.42
C GLU A 344 16.32 1.87 -19.83
N ALA A 345 15.09 1.65 -20.32
CA ALA A 345 14.84 1.18 -21.68
C ALA A 345 15.24 2.23 -22.72
N GLU A 346 14.92 3.51 -22.50
CA GLU A 346 15.34 4.62 -23.37
C GLU A 346 16.87 4.76 -23.42
N GLU A 347 17.53 4.68 -22.27
CA GLU A 347 18.99 4.75 -22.18
C GLU A 347 19.66 3.58 -22.92
N TYR A 348 19.13 2.36 -22.75
CA TYR A 348 19.60 1.18 -23.48
C TYR A 348 19.47 1.36 -25.00
N GLN A 349 18.33 1.86 -25.49
CA GLN A 349 18.14 2.12 -26.91
C GLN A 349 19.10 3.20 -27.43
N ARG A 350 19.31 4.29 -26.67
CA ARG A 350 20.30 5.33 -27.03
C ARG A 350 21.70 4.76 -27.15
N ARG A 351 22.12 3.93 -26.20
CA ARG A 351 23.44 3.25 -26.24
C ARG A 351 23.55 2.34 -27.45
N LYS A 352 22.49 1.59 -27.78
CA LYS A 352 22.47 0.71 -28.95
C LYS A 352 22.60 1.49 -30.26
N ILE A 353 21.90 2.62 -30.39
CA ILE A 353 21.99 3.50 -31.56
C ILE A 353 23.40 4.10 -31.67
N ALA A 354 23.95 4.63 -30.57
CA ALA A 354 25.29 5.21 -30.57
C ALA A 354 26.38 4.19 -30.95
N VAL A 355 26.25 2.93 -30.51
CA VAL A 355 27.17 1.86 -30.93
C VAL A 355 27.01 1.56 -32.42
N ALA A 356 25.77 1.50 -32.93
CA ALA A 356 25.51 1.27 -34.35
C ALA A 356 26.11 2.38 -35.25
N GLU A 357 26.00 3.64 -34.81
CA GLU A 357 26.59 4.81 -35.50
C GLU A 357 28.12 4.82 -35.46
N LEU A 358 28.75 4.28 -34.42
CA LEU A 358 30.22 4.15 -34.34
C LEU A 358 30.77 2.99 -35.18
N THR A 359 29.92 2.02 -35.54
CA THR A 359 30.30 0.84 -36.34
C THR A 359 29.96 0.97 -37.82
N ALA A 360 29.31 2.06 -38.23
CA ALA A 360 28.98 2.43 -39.61
C ALA A 360 29.96 3.48 -40.11
#